data_AF-A0A2N8S371-F1
#
_entry.id   AF-A0A2N8S371-F1
#
_cell.length_a   1.000
_cell.length_b   1.000
_cell.length_c   1.000
_cell.angle_alpha   90.00
_cell.angle_beta   90.00
_cell.angle_gamma   90.00
#
_symmetry.space_group_name_H-M   'P 1'
#
loop_
_entity.id
_entity.type
_entity.pdbx_description
1 polymer ?
#
loop_
_entity_poly.entity_id
_entity_poly.type
_entity_poly.pdbx_seq_one_letter_code
_entity_poly.pdbx_strand_id
1 'polypeptide(L)'
;MLALGKLLELTLAGREPCEKVQLTSRGVKLHWLADGALLVSPPVAQDQGLDLLLSAGIHGNELIPIHVLDRLVRALARGDVQPRARLLLLFANPAAMRRMARQVEHDLNRLFRGEHADLWGGEAIRAAELEALVGGFFSGAGRQRRHFDLHSAMRPSRLAQFVICPWREDEQISPEALVRLRSLAIEGVLLQRQATSTFSAMTTTRHGAEAFTLELAESPGEVLHPAVAQFEQGLTAMIEGRKAPIVAQTLPQLLHISREVIKHSPQFRLCVPANIENFAPLPLGSVLAEDDGVRWVIDEPGACILFPMADVAEGQRAALIVVPLEQPEGER
;
A
#
# COMPACT_ATOMS: atom_id res chain seq x y z
N MET A 1 -17.73 -14.22 -19.13
CA MET A 1 -16.65 -13.76 -18.23
C MET A 1 -16.38 -14.87 -17.24
N LEU A 2 -15.11 -15.24 -17.04
CA LEU A 2 -14.71 -16.26 -16.07
C LEU A 2 -15.20 -15.90 -14.66
N ALA A 3 -15.61 -16.89 -13.86
CA ALA A 3 -16.14 -16.63 -12.51
C ALA A 3 -15.09 -15.95 -11.62
N LEU A 4 -13.82 -16.33 -11.77
CA LEU A 4 -12.69 -15.70 -11.07
C LEU A 4 -12.43 -14.26 -11.53
N GLY A 5 -13.00 -13.83 -12.65
CA GLY A 5 -13.01 -12.43 -13.06
C GLY A 5 -13.91 -11.54 -12.21
N LYS A 6 -14.70 -12.11 -11.30
CA LYS A 6 -15.56 -11.41 -10.34
C LYS A 6 -15.11 -11.67 -8.90
N LEU A 7 -13.80 -11.70 -8.67
CA LEU A 7 -13.23 -12.05 -7.37
C LEU A 7 -13.77 -11.19 -6.23
N LEU A 8 -13.95 -9.87 -6.43
CA LEU A 8 -14.50 -9.00 -5.41
C LEU A 8 -15.94 -9.39 -5.02
N GLU A 9 -16.79 -9.68 -6.01
CA GLU A 9 -18.18 -10.13 -5.78
C GLU A 9 -18.21 -11.44 -4.97
N LEU A 10 -17.34 -12.40 -5.32
CA LEU A 10 -17.20 -13.67 -4.59
C LEU A 10 -16.73 -13.46 -3.16
N THR A 11 -15.71 -12.62 -2.99
CA THR A 11 -15.10 -12.29 -1.70
C THR A 11 -16.12 -11.62 -0.77
N LEU A 12 -16.82 -10.60 -1.25
CA LEU A 12 -17.84 -9.90 -0.45
C LEU A 12 -19.01 -10.83 -0.10
N ALA A 13 -19.41 -11.71 -1.03
CA ALA A 13 -20.47 -12.69 -0.78
C ALA A 13 -20.04 -13.87 0.12
N GLY A 14 -18.74 -14.01 0.43
CA GLY A 14 -18.20 -15.16 1.17
C GLY A 14 -18.39 -16.47 0.42
N ARG A 15 -18.31 -16.43 -0.92
CA ARG A 15 -18.57 -17.58 -1.79
C ARG A 15 -17.29 -18.12 -2.39
N GLU A 16 -17.12 -19.42 -2.29
CA GLU A 16 -16.08 -20.15 -3.00
C GLU A 16 -16.53 -20.42 -4.45
N PRO A 17 -15.64 -20.25 -5.46
CA PRO A 17 -15.96 -20.58 -6.83
C PRO A 17 -16.05 -22.10 -7.01
N CYS A 18 -16.98 -22.58 -7.85
CA CYS A 18 -17.09 -24.00 -8.16
C CYS A 18 -15.83 -24.56 -8.84
N GLU A 19 -15.20 -23.75 -9.69
CA GLU A 19 -13.91 -24.06 -10.31
C GLU A 19 -12.83 -23.15 -9.75
N LYS A 20 -11.89 -23.74 -8.99
CA LYS A 20 -10.76 -23.00 -8.39
C LYS A 20 -9.72 -22.59 -9.42
N VAL A 21 -9.67 -23.27 -10.57
CA VAL A 21 -8.69 -23.00 -11.63
C VAL A 21 -9.44 -22.73 -12.92
N GLN A 22 -9.13 -21.59 -13.55
CA GLN A 22 -9.70 -21.18 -14.82
C GLN A 22 -8.61 -20.72 -15.77
N LEU A 23 -8.77 -21.00 -17.06
CA LEU A 23 -7.85 -20.57 -18.11
C LEU A 23 -8.52 -19.55 -19.02
N THR A 24 -7.82 -18.47 -19.34
CA THR A 24 -8.26 -17.55 -20.40
C THR A 24 -7.97 -18.16 -21.77
N SER A 25 -8.61 -17.63 -22.82
CA SER A 25 -8.35 -18.03 -24.22
C SER A 25 -6.91 -17.80 -24.68
N ARG A 26 -6.15 -16.96 -23.95
CA ARG A 26 -4.73 -16.66 -24.20
C ARG A 26 -3.78 -17.51 -23.34
N GLY A 27 -4.30 -18.48 -22.57
CA GLY A 27 -3.50 -19.39 -21.75
C GLY A 27 -3.06 -18.84 -20.40
N VAL A 28 -3.63 -17.72 -19.95
CA VAL A 28 -3.40 -17.19 -18.59
C VAL A 28 -4.17 -18.05 -17.60
N LYS A 29 -3.50 -18.54 -16.55
CA LYS A 29 -4.11 -19.35 -15.49
C LYS A 29 -4.51 -18.47 -14.31
N LEU A 30 -5.79 -18.49 -13.98
CA LEU A 30 -6.36 -17.91 -12.77
C LEU A 30 -6.58 -19.06 -11.77
N HIS A 31 -6.05 -18.92 -10.56
CA HIS A 31 -6.15 -19.93 -9.50
C HIS A 31 -6.59 -19.27 -8.19
N TRP A 32 -7.82 -19.54 -7.77
CA TRP A 32 -8.33 -19.15 -6.46
C TRP A 32 -7.62 -19.96 -5.37
N LEU A 33 -6.95 -19.27 -4.46
CA LEU A 33 -6.18 -19.89 -3.38
C LEU A 33 -6.98 -19.95 -2.08
N ALA A 34 -7.66 -18.85 -1.75
CA ALA A 34 -8.41 -18.65 -0.51
C ALA A 34 -9.39 -17.48 -0.69
N ASP A 35 -10.20 -17.18 0.34
CA ASP A 35 -11.09 -16.01 0.32
C ASP A 35 -10.29 -14.73 0.03
N GLY A 36 -10.68 -13.99 -1.00
CA GLY A 36 -9.96 -12.80 -1.47
C GLY A 36 -8.60 -13.03 -2.15
N ALA A 37 -8.13 -14.27 -2.33
CA ALA A 37 -6.78 -14.54 -2.85
C ALA A 37 -6.78 -15.23 -4.23
N LEU A 38 -6.18 -14.56 -5.23
CA LEU A 38 -6.09 -15.05 -6.60
C LEU A 38 -4.64 -15.07 -7.10
N LEU A 39 -4.16 -16.24 -7.48
CA LEU A 39 -2.90 -16.42 -8.19
C LEU A 39 -3.14 -16.37 -9.70
N VAL A 40 -2.38 -15.52 -10.39
CA VAL A 40 -2.40 -15.39 -11.85
C VAL A 40 -1.04 -15.82 -12.39
N SER A 41 -1.02 -16.85 -13.22
CA SER A 41 0.20 -17.32 -13.88
C SER A 41 0.15 -17.00 -15.38
N PRO A 42 1.17 -16.31 -15.92
CA PRO A 42 1.27 -16.07 -17.35
C PRO A 42 1.57 -17.39 -18.10
N PRO A 43 1.35 -17.45 -19.42
CA PRO A 43 1.89 -18.55 -20.22
C PRO A 43 3.40 -18.66 -20.04
N VAL A 44 3.94 -19.87 -19.85
CA VAL A 44 5.35 -20.11 -19.51
C VAL A 44 6.31 -19.41 -20.49
N ALA A 45 6.02 -19.44 -21.79
CA ALA A 45 6.84 -18.82 -22.83
C ALA A 45 6.85 -17.27 -22.78
N GLN A 46 5.98 -16.65 -21.97
CA GLN A 46 5.84 -15.19 -21.84
C GLN A 46 6.24 -14.68 -20.44
N ASP A 47 6.62 -15.57 -19.51
CA ASP A 47 7.02 -15.19 -18.16
C ASP A 47 8.34 -14.40 -18.18
N GLN A 48 8.31 -13.19 -17.63
CA GLN A 48 9.47 -12.30 -17.52
C GLN A 48 10.27 -12.49 -16.21
N GLY A 49 9.91 -13.48 -15.38
CA GLY A 49 10.62 -13.77 -14.13
C GLY A 49 10.29 -12.80 -12.98
N LEU A 50 9.17 -12.08 -13.08
CA LEU A 50 8.66 -11.18 -12.03
C LEU A 50 7.55 -11.88 -11.23
N ASP A 51 7.65 -11.80 -9.91
CA ASP A 51 6.57 -12.03 -8.96
C ASP A 51 6.08 -10.70 -8.41
N LEU A 52 4.82 -10.35 -8.72
CA LEU A 52 4.18 -9.12 -8.27
C LEU A 52 3.00 -9.45 -7.35
N LEU A 53 3.14 -9.09 -6.08
CA LEU A 53 2.08 -9.11 -5.09
C LEU A 53 1.36 -7.75 -5.09
N LEU A 54 0.04 -7.78 -5.25
CA LEU A 54 -0.83 -6.61 -5.09
C LEU A 54 -1.86 -6.93 -4.01
N SER A 55 -1.83 -6.19 -2.91
CA SER A 55 -2.88 -6.24 -1.89
C SER A 55 -3.69 -4.96 -1.88
N ALA A 56 -4.97 -5.09 -1.59
CA ALA A 56 -5.87 -3.99 -1.29
C ALA A 56 -6.84 -4.42 -0.20
N GLY A 57 -7.43 -3.45 0.50
CA GLY A 57 -8.40 -3.74 1.55
C GLY A 57 -7.78 -4.41 2.77
N ILE A 58 -6.52 -4.09 3.11
CA ILE A 58 -5.98 -4.33 4.45
C ILE A 58 -6.87 -3.62 5.47
N HIS A 59 -7.23 -2.37 5.16
CA HIS A 59 -8.34 -1.67 5.79
C HIS A 59 -9.59 -1.72 4.90
N GLY A 60 -10.71 -2.18 5.44
CA GLY A 60 -11.92 -2.46 4.65
C GLY A 60 -12.69 -1.23 4.15
N ASN A 61 -12.37 -0.05 4.64
CA ASN A 61 -13.00 1.22 4.24
C ASN A 61 -12.23 1.99 3.16
N GLU A 62 -11.07 1.51 2.72
CA GLU A 62 -10.26 2.12 1.67
C GLU A 62 -10.70 1.62 0.28
N LEU A 63 -11.76 2.23 -0.26
CA LEU A 63 -12.48 1.72 -1.43
C LEU A 63 -11.70 1.89 -2.75
N ILE A 64 -10.90 2.95 -2.89
CA ILE A 64 -10.17 3.24 -4.13
C ILE A 64 -9.21 2.10 -4.50
N PRO A 65 -8.30 1.65 -3.60
CA PRO A 65 -7.47 0.46 -3.81
C PRO A 65 -8.25 -0.80 -4.18
N ILE A 66 -9.37 -1.06 -3.50
CA ILE A 66 -10.21 -2.24 -3.73
C ILE A 66 -10.76 -2.23 -5.16
N HIS A 67 -11.23 -1.08 -5.62
CA HIS A 67 -11.75 -0.94 -6.98
C HIS A 67 -10.66 -0.98 -8.05
N VAL A 68 -9.47 -0.43 -7.79
CA VAL A 68 -8.30 -0.57 -8.67
C VAL A 68 -7.97 -2.05 -8.87
N LEU A 69 -7.90 -2.82 -7.78
CA LEU A 69 -7.60 -4.25 -7.84
C LEU A 69 -8.71 -5.05 -8.55
N ASP A 70 -9.99 -4.74 -8.30
CA ASP A 70 -11.13 -5.40 -8.98
C ASP A 70 -11.14 -5.12 -10.48
N ARG A 71 -10.86 -3.89 -10.92
CA ARG A 71 -10.73 -3.55 -12.34
C ARG A 71 -9.61 -4.38 -13.01
N LEU A 72 -8.46 -4.51 -12.35
CA LEU A 72 -7.36 -5.35 -12.83
C LEU A 72 -7.77 -6.82 -12.95
N VAL A 73 -8.40 -7.40 -11.91
CA VAL A 73 -8.89 -8.78 -11.94
C VAL A 73 -9.84 -9.01 -13.12
N ARG A 74 -10.80 -8.10 -13.32
CA ARG A 74 -11.74 -8.18 -14.43
C ARG A 74 -11.05 -8.07 -15.79
N ALA A 75 -10.06 -7.19 -15.92
CA ALA A 75 -9.32 -7.00 -17.16
C ALA A 75 -8.47 -8.25 -17.51
N LEU A 76 -7.81 -8.86 -16.53
CA LEU A 76 -7.08 -10.12 -16.68
C LEU A 76 -8.00 -11.27 -17.11
N ALA A 77 -9.17 -11.39 -16.49
CA ALA A 77 -10.14 -12.44 -16.81
C ALA A 77 -10.82 -12.25 -18.18
N ARG A 78 -10.92 -11.01 -18.67
CA ARG A 78 -11.38 -10.68 -20.02
C ARG A 78 -10.29 -10.87 -21.09
N GLY A 79 -9.03 -10.87 -20.67
CA GLY A 79 -7.88 -10.88 -21.58
C GLY A 79 -7.52 -9.48 -22.13
N ASP A 80 -8.06 -8.42 -21.52
CA ASP A 80 -7.75 -7.02 -21.84
C ASP A 80 -6.31 -6.67 -21.38
N VAL A 81 -5.84 -7.35 -20.32
CA VAL A 81 -4.45 -7.30 -19.84
C VAL A 81 -3.82 -8.67 -19.99
N GLN A 82 -2.64 -8.74 -20.62
CA GLN A 82 -1.92 -9.99 -20.85
C GLN A 82 -0.68 -10.09 -19.95
N PRO A 83 -0.79 -10.74 -18.79
CA PRO A 83 0.31 -10.79 -17.83
C PRO A 83 1.50 -11.53 -18.42
N ARG A 84 2.67 -10.95 -18.20
CA ARG A 84 4.00 -11.54 -18.33
C ARG A 84 4.68 -11.73 -16.98
N ALA A 85 4.10 -11.21 -15.91
CA ALA A 85 4.50 -11.48 -14.53
C ALA A 85 3.55 -12.49 -13.88
N ARG A 86 4.05 -13.24 -12.91
CA ARG A 86 3.21 -14.01 -11.99
C ARG A 86 2.65 -13.07 -10.93
N LEU A 87 1.34 -13.08 -10.72
CA LEU A 87 0.66 -12.14 -9.83
C LEU A 87 0.01 -12.89 -8.66
N LEU A 88 0.11 -12.33 -7.47
CA LEU A 88 -0.76 -12.68 -6.35
C LEU A 88 -1.60 -11.45 -6.03
N LEU A 89 -2.92 -11.56 -6.21
CA LEU A 89 -3.88 -10.48 -6.01
C LEU A 89 -4.68 -10.78 -4.74
N LEU A 90 -4.65 -9.87 -3.77
CA LEU A 90 -5.24 -10.07 -2.45
C LEU A 90 -6.24 -8.96 -2.10
N PHE A 91 -7.48 -9.36 -1.86
CA PHE A 91 -8.39 -8.63 -0.98
C PHE A 91 -8.10 -9.07 0.46
N ALA A 92 -7.32 -8.26 1.18
CA ALA A 92 -6.58 -8.72 2.33
C ALA A 92 -7.45 -8.93 3.58
N ASN A 93 -8.46 -8.08 3.83
CA ASN A 93 -9.37 -8.20 4.97
C ASN A 93 -10.85 -8.26 4.55
N PRO A 94 -11.34 -9.39 3.99
CA PRO A 94 -12.73 -9.53 3.56
C PRO A 94 -13.75 -9.22 4.66
N ALA A 95 -13.43 -9.53 5.92
CA ALA A 95 -14.32 -9.27 7.05
C ALA A 95 -14.53 -7.76 7.28
N ALA A 96 -13.45 -6.96 7.29
CA ALA A 96 -13.55 -5.51 7.39
C ALA A 96 -14.19 -4.89 6.14
N MET A 97 -13.86 -5.40 4.95
CA MET A 97 -14.44 -4.94 3.68
C MET A 97 -15.97 -5.09 3.64
N ARG A 98 -16.50 -6.25 4.07
CA ARG A 98 -17.95 -6.48 4.16
C ARG A 98 -18.66 -5.50 5.08
N ARG A 99 -17.96 -4.98 6.09
CA ARG A 99 -18.46 -3.99 7.05
C ARG A 99 -18.17 -2.54 6.64
N MET A 100 -17.41 -2.32 5.55
CA MET A 100 -16.87 -1.02 5.17
C MET A 100 -16.18 -0.31 6.36
N ALA A 101 -15.49 -1.09 7.18
CA ALA A 101 -14.81 -0.61 8.39
C ALA A 101 -13.30 -0.68 8.19
N ARG A 102 -12.54 0.17 8.90
CA ARG A 102 -11.07 0.12 8.88
C ARG A 102 -10.56 -1.26 9.31
N GLN A 103 -11.10 -1.78 10.40
CA GLN A 103 -10.78 -3.08 10.97
C GLN A 103 -12.02 -3.64 11.66
N VAL A 104 -11.98 -4.91 12.04
CA VAL A 104 -13.03 -5.55 12.85
C VAL A 104 -12.70 -5.49 14.33
N GLU A 105 -11.50 -5.92 14.71
CA GLU A 105 -11.01 -6.00 16.10
C GLU A 105 -9.64 -5.31 16.20
N HIS A 106 -8.69 -5.70 15.35
CA HIS A 106 -7.29 -5.28 15.37
C HIS A 106 -6.87 -4.72 14.01
N ASP A 107 -6.04 -3.68 14.00
CA ASP A 107 -5.49 -3.15 12.75
C ASP A 107 -4.62 -4.24 12.11
N LEU A 108 -5.11 -4.87 11.02
CA LEU A 108 -4.43 -5.96 10.34
C LEU A 108 -3.00 -5.57 9.93
N ASN A 109 -2.76 -4.31 9.58
CA ASN A 109 -1.44 -3.81 9.19
C ASN A 109 -0.47 -3.62 10.36
N ARG A 110 -0.85 -4.06 11.56
CA ARG A 110 0.02 -4.14 12.75
C ARG A 110 0.35 -5.57 13.15
N LEU A 111 -0.26 -6.55 12.49
CA LEU A 111 -0.24 -7.96 12.91
C LEU A 111 0.78 -8.83 12.15
N PHE A 112 1.48 -8.27 11.16
CA PHE A 112 2.47 -9.04 10.41
C PHE A 112 3.81 -9.12 11.14
N ARG A 113 4.72 -9.94 10.61
CA ARG A 113 6.02 -10.30 11.20
C ARG A 113 5.90 -11.09 12.50
N GLY A 114 4.78 -11.76 12.71
CA GLY A 114 4.53 -12.61 13.89
C GLY A 114 3.81 -11.90 15.03
N GLU A 115 3.49 -10.62 14.91
CA GLU A 115 2.70 -9.88 15.92
C GLU A 115 1.30 -10.46 16.13
N HIS A 116 0.78 -11.23 15.17
CA HIS A 116 -0.48 -11.97 15.31
C HIS A 116 -0.39 -13.21 16.23
N ALA A 117 0.80 -13.71 16.57
CA ALA A 117 0.96 -15.02 17.20
C ALA A 117 0.32 -15.12 18.60
N ASP A 118 0.36 -14.03 19.36
CA ASP A 118 -0.17 -13.96 20.72
C ASP A 118 -1.56 -13.31 20.79
N LEU A 119 -2.14 -12.98 19.63
CA LEU A 119 -3.43 -12.34 19.53
C LEU A 119 -4.51 -13.31 19.08
N TRP A 120 -5.71 -13.10 19.60
CA TRP A 120 -6.90 -13.83 19.23
C TRP A 120 -7.73 -12.97 18.28
N GLY A 121 -8.62 -13.61 17.53
CA GLY A 121 -9.55 -12.90 16.66
C GLY A 121 -9.33 -13.15 15.17
N GLY A 122 -10.28 -12.67 14.37
CA GLY A 122 -10.33 -12.95 12.94
C GLY A 122 -9.13 -12.38 12.17
N GLU A 123 -8.65 -11.20 12.57
CA GLU A 123 -7.53 -10.52 11.90
C GLU A 123 -6.19 -11.15 12.22
N ALA A 124 -6.00 -11.73 13.42
CA ALA A 124 -4.78 -12.48 13.74
C ALA A 124 -4.67 -13.76 12.89
N ILE A 125 -5.77 -14.52 12.77
CA ILE A 125 -5.84 -15.71 11.88
C ILE A 125 -5.60 -15.31 10.43
N ARG A 126 -6.22 -14.19 9.99
CA ARG A 126 -6.04 -13.70 8.63
C ARG A 126 -4.61 -13.26 8.35
N ALA A 127 -3.93 -12.59 9.28
CA ALA A 127 -2.52 -12.23 9.14
C ALA A 127 -1.64 -13.48 8.91
N ALA A 128 -1.84 -14.54 9.70
CA ALA A 128 -1.12 -15.80 9.56
C ALA A 128 -1.37 -16.45 8.18
N GLU A 129 -2.63 -16.48 7.72
CA GLU A 129 -3.01 -16.99 6.41
C GLU A 129 -2.33 -16.20 5.28
N LEU A 130 -2.34 -14.87 5.35
CA LEU A 130 -1.70 -13.99 4.37
C LEU A 130 -0.18 -14.22 4.32
N GLU A 131 0.49 -14.34 5.47
CA GLU A 131 1.92 -14.67 5.51
C GLU A 131 2.21 -16.03 4.85
N ALA A 132 1.37 -17.05 5.09
CA ALA A 132 1.53 -18.36 4.49
C ALA A 132 1.34 -18.32 2.95
N LEU A 133 0.31 -17.61 2.47
CA LEU A 133 0.05 -17.43 1.04
C LEU A 133 1.22 -16.74 0.34
N VAL A 134 1.75 -15.67 0.95
CA VAL A 134 2.88 -14.93 0.41
C VAL A 134 4.17 -15.77 0.46
N GLY A 135 4.39 -16.53 1.53
CA GLY A 135 5.51 -17.46 1.63
C GLY A 135 5.50 -18.51 0.52
N GLY A 136 4.33 -19.08 0.22
CA GLY A 136 4.15 -19.98 -0.91
C GLY A 136 4.41 -19.31 -2.26
N PHE A 137 3.89 -18.09 -2.45
CA PHE A 137 4.06 -17.31 -3.67
C PHE A 137 5.52 -16.96 -3.97
N PHE A 138 6.25 -16.40 -3.00
CA PHE A 138 7.65 -15.99 -3.17
C PHE A 138 8.67 -17.13 -3.01
N SER A 139 8.24 -18.39 -2.86
CA SER A 139 9.14 -19.55 -2.71
C SER A 139 10.08 -19.80 -3.89
N GLY A 140 9.75 -19.29 -5.09
CA GLY A 140 10.56 -19.47 -6.29
C GLY A 140 11.93 -18.76 -6.21
N ALA A 141 13.00 -19.48 -6.55
CA ALA A 141 14.35 -18.93 -6.62
C ALA A 141 14.58 -18.15 -7.92
N GLY A 142 15.47 -17.15 -7.89
CA GLY A 142 15.93 -16.41 -9.08
C GLY A 142 14.90 -15.45 -9.69
N ARG A 143 13.78 -15.19 -9.00
CA ARG A 143 12.72 -14.29 -9.47
C ARG A 143 12.86 -12.91 -8.83
N GLN A 144 12.52 -11.87 -9.59
CA GLN A 144 12.33 -10.53 -9.02
C GLN A 144 11.04 -10.52 -8.20
N ARG A 145 11.07 -9.94 -7.00
CA ARG A 145 9.92 -9.92 -6.09
C ARG A 145 9.51 -8.49 -5.81
N ARG A 146 8.25 -8.17 -6.05
CA ARG A 146 7.65 -6.86 -5.76
C ARG A 146 6.36 -7.02 -4.98
N HIS A 147 6.10 -6.08 -4.08
CA HIS A 147 4.86 -6.00 -3.34
C HIS A 147 4.36 -4.56 -3.27
N PHE A 148 3.18 -4.31 -3.84
CA PHE A 148 2.48 -3.04 -3.66
C PHE A 148 1.24 -3.27 -2.80
N ASP A 149 1.31 -2.77 -1.57
CA ASP A 149 0.22 -2.78 -0.60
C ASP A 149 -0.57 -1.49 -0.77
N LEU A 150 -1.73 -1.59 -1.43
CA LEU A 150 -2.50 -0.44 -1.89
C LEU A 150 -3.45 0.03 -0.77
N HIS A 151 -3.26 1.28 -0.39
CA HIS A 151 -4.00 2.01 0.63
C HIS A 151 -4.53 3.33 0.09
N SER A 152 -5.39 3.99 0.87
CA SER A 152 -5.75 5.38 0.64
C SER A 152 -6.00 6.13 1.93
N ALA A 153 -5.44 7.34 2.05
CA ALA A 153 -5.39 8.08 3.30
C ALA A 153 -6.74 8.70 3.72
N MET A 154 -7.82 8.55 2.92
CA MET A 154 -9.15 9.12 3.13
C MET A 154 -9.14 10.62 3.47
N ARG A 155 -8.10 11.33 3.03
CA ARG A 155 -7.84 12.74 3.33
C ARG A 155 -7.10 13.38 2.15
N PRO A 156 -7.39 14.67 1.83
CA PRO A 156 -6.62 15.41 0.84
C PRO A 156 -5.12 15.44 1.18
N SER A 157 -4.28 15.46 0.15
CA SER A 157 -2.84 15.43 0.27
C SER A 157 -2.21 16.35 -0.75
N ARG A 158 -1.16 17.09 -0.35
CA ARG A 158 -0.37 17.93 -1.26
C ARG A 158 0.52 17.13 -2.20
N LEU A 159 0.91 15.93 -1.77
CA LEU A 159 1.48 14.92 -2.65
C LEU A 159 0.35 13.95 -2.98
N ALA A 160 -0.15 13.99 -4.22
CA ALA A 160 -1.39 13.31 -4.58
C ALA A 160 -1.29 11.79 -4.33
N GLN A 161 -0.15 11.20 -4.68
CA GLN A 161 0.18 9.82 -4.33
C GLN A 161 1.58 9.76 -3.75
N PHE A 162 1.75 8.95 -2.72
CA PHE A 162 3.04 8.74 -2.09
C PHE A 162 3.15 7.31 -1.62
N VAL A 163 4.37 6.88 -1.31
CA VAL A 163 4.62 5.55 -0.77
C VAL A 163 5.36 5.64 0.55
N ILE A 164 5.14 4.64 1.39
CA ILE A 164 5.94 4.39 2.58
C ILE A 164 6.85 3.21 2.25
N CYS A 165 8.15 3.47 2.28
CA CYS A 165 9.19 2.47 2.13
C CYS A 165 9.47 1.84 3.51
N PRO A 166 9.34 0.51 3.67
CA PRO A 166 9.73 -0.17 4.89
C PRO A 166 11.21 0.09 5.22
N TRP A 167 11.53 0.11 6.51
CA TRP A 167 12.91 0.28 6.95
C TRP A 167 13.73 -0.97 6.60
N ARG A 168 14.96 -0.72 6.15
CA ARG A 168 15.98 -1.72 5.90
C ARG A 168 17.30 -1.20 6.44
N GLU A 169 18.07 -2.09 7.07
CA GLU A 169 19.42 -1.79 7.52
C GLU A 169 20.30 -1.56 6.30
N ASP A 170 20.96 -0.40 6.24
CA ASP A 170 21.95 0.00 5.22
C ASP A 170 21.51 -0.03 3.74
N GLU A 171 20.21 -0.16 3.46
CA GLU A 171 19.68 -0.17 2.10
C GLU A 171 18.93 1.12 1.78
N GLN A 172 19.50 1.91 0.84
CA GLN A 172 18.82 3.06 0.27
C GLN A 172 17.89 2.64 -0.87
N ILE A 173 16.84 3.42 -1.10
CA ILE A 173 15.96 3.18 -2.25
C ILE A 173 16.76 3.34 -3.56
N SER A 174 16.69 2.33 -4.43
CA SER A 174 17.48 2.32 -5.66
C SER A 174 16.96 3.38 -6.67
N PRO A 175 17.83 3.96 -7.51
CA PRO A 175 17.39 4.87 -8.59
C PRO A 175 16.36 4.23 -9.52
N GLU A 176 16.48 2.94 -9.81
CA GLU A 176 15.52 2.21 -10.64
C GLU A 176 14.15 2.08 -9.96
N ALA A 177 14.12 1.97 -8.62
CA ALA A 177 12.89 1.98 -7.85
C ALA A 177 12.21 3.36 -7.94
N LEU A 178 12.97 4.46 -7.84
CA LEU A 178 12.43 5.81 -8.02
C LEU A 178 11.86 6.04 -9.42
N VAL A 179 12.56 5.56 -10.46
CA VAL A 179 12.06 5.62 -11.84
C VAL A 179 10.77 4.80 -12.01
N ARG A 180 10.68 3.62 -11.38
CA ARG A 180 9.45 2.82 -11.37
C ARG A 180 8.31 3.55 -10.68
N LEU A 181 8.55 4.07 -9.47
CA LEU A 181 7.54 4.79 -8.69
C LEU A 181 7.03 6.04 -9.44
N ARG A 182 7.92 6.80 -10.08
CA ARG A 182 7.52 7.90 -10.98
C ARG A 182 6.57 7.42 -12.09
N SER A 183 6.86 6.28 -12.70
CA SER A 183 6.02 5.73 -13.77
C SER A 183 4.63 5.26 -13.29
N LEU A 184 4.47 5.11 -11.98
CA LEU A 184 3.22 4.82 -11.27
C LEU A 184 2.55 6.11 -10.72
N ALA A 185 3.02 7.29 -11.12
CA ALA A 185 2.54 8.60 -10.67
C ALA A 185 2.70 8.83 -9.16
N ILE A 186 3.74 8.27 -8.55
CA ILE A 186 4.12 8.53 -7.16
C ILE A 186 4.94 9.82 -7.10
N GLU A 187 4.52 10.75 -6.23
CA GLU A 187 5.14 12.06 -6.05
C GLU A 187 6.08 12.11 -4.84
N GLY A 188 5.89 11.24 -3.85
CA GLY A 188 6.71 11.18 -2.63
C GLY A 188 7.04 9.76 -2.17
N VAL A 189 8.21 9.60 -1.58
CA VAL A 189 8.65 8.38 -0.89
C VAL A 189 9.01 8.75 0.55
N LEU A 190 8.26 8.21 1.50
CA LEU A 190 8.56 8.31 2.92
C LEU A 190 9.39 7.11 3.36
N LEU A 191 10.63 7.36 3.79
CA LEU A 191 11.50 6.33 4.34
C LEU A 191 11.20 6.13 5.84
N GLN A 192 10.84 4.90 6.21
CA GLN A 192 10.78 4.50 7.61
C GLN A 192 12.17 4.52 8.24
N ARG A 193 12.25 4.91 9.51
CA ARG A 193 13.50 4.95 10.29
C ARG A 193 13.72 3.73 11.16
N GLN A 194 12.69 2.92 11.36
CA GLN A 194 12.72 1.75 12.21
C GLN A 194 11.84 0.65 11.63
N ALA A 195 12.11 -0.58 12.04
CA ALA A 195 11.33 -1.73 11.62
C ALA A 195 9.86 -1.60 12.06
N THR A 196 8.93 -1.92 11.16
CA THR A 196 7.49 -1.94 11.42
C THR A 196 6.91 -3.34 11.23
N SER A 197 5.68 -3.57 11.68
CA SER A 197 4.91 -4.82 11.51
C SER A 197 3.89 -4.74 10.36
N THR A 198 4.10 -3.85 9.39
CA THR A 198 3.22 -3.72 8.22
C THR A 198 3.39 -4.88 7.25
N PHE A 199 2.41 -5.09 6.38
CA PHE A 199 2.45 -6.15 5.37
C PHE A 199 3.62 -5.96 4.40
N SER A 200 3.81 -4.72 3.93
CA SER A 200 4.96 -4.33 3.11
C SER A 200 6.30 -4.63 3.82
N ALA A 201 6.42 -4.30 5.12
CA ALA A 201 7.62 -4.61 5.91
C ALA A 201 7.86 -6.12 6.07
N MET A 202 6.80 -6.90 6.27
CA MET A 202 6.90 -8.37 6.32
C MET A 202 7.49 -8.93 5.02
N THR A 203 6.96 -8.51 3.86
CA THR A 203 7.47 -9.01 2.58
C THR A 203 8.88 -8.55 2.25
N THR A 204 9.24 -7.33 2.65
CA THR A 204 10.61 -6.81 2.56
C THR A 204 11.55 -7.69 3.38
N THR A 205 11.26 -7.88 4.67
CA THR A 205 12.17 -8.55 5.61
C THR A 205 12.25 -10.06 5.40
N ARG A 206 11.13 -10.75 5.14
CA ARG A 206 11.10 -12.22 5.02
C ARG A 206 11.37 -12.74 3.61
N HIS A 207 11.10 -11.94 2.58
CA HIS A 207 11.18 -12.39 1.19
C HIS A 207 12.12 -11.55 0.32
N GLY A 208 12.74 -10.50 0.86
CA GLY A 208 13.61 -9.61 0.09
C GLY A 208 12.87 -8.88 -1.02
N ALA A 209 11.54 -8.72 -0.91
CA ALA A 209 10.75 -8.08 -1.95
C ALA A 209 10.96 -6.56 -1.95
N GLU A 210 11.04 -5.95 -3.13
CA GLU A 210 10.86 -4.51 -3.29
C GLU A 210 9.40 -4.18 -2.95
N ALA A 211 9.16 -3.72 -1.72
CA ALA A 211 7.82 -3.58 -1.16
C ALA A 211 7.53 -2.15 -0.73
N PHE A 212 6.30 -1.71 -0.98
CA PHE A 212 5.83 -0.38 -0.60
C PHE A 212 4.39 -0.45 -0.11
N THR A 213 4.06 0.39 0.86
CA THR A 213 2.67 0.77 1.15
C THR A 213 2.36 2.01 0.33
N LEU A 214 1.41 1.93 -0.60
CA LEU A 214 1.07 2.99 -1.55
C LEU A 214 -0.18 3.69 -1.08
N GLU A 215 -0.11 4.99 -0.86
CA GLU A 215 -1.25 5.83 -0.54
C GLU A 215 -1.74 6.46 -1.85
N LEU A 216 -2.80 5.86 -2.41
CA LEU A 216 -3.41 6.30 -3.66
C LEU A 216 -4.23 7.58 -3.43
N ALA A 217 -4.31 8.39 -4.48
CA ALA A 217 -5.00 9.67 -4.41
C ALA A 217 -6.50 9.46 -4.20
N GLU A 218 -7.05 10.22 -3.26
CA GLU A 218 -8.49 10.33 -3.06
C GLU A 218 -9.11 11.26 -4.11
N SER A 219 -10.32 10.96 -4.55
CA SER A 219 -11.12 11.86 -5.38
C SER A 219 -12.52 12.04 -4.79
N PRO A 220 -13.08 13.27 -4.84
CA PRO A 220 -14.46 13.48 -4.45
C PRO A 220 -15.40 12.84 -5.47
N GLY A 221 -16.29 11.96 -5.00
CA GLY A 221 -17.31 11.31 -5.83
C GLY A 221 -16.81 10.11 -6.61
N GLU A 222 -17.49 9.78 -7.72
CA GLU A 222 -17.24 8.55 -8.50
C GLU A 222 -16.13 8.70 -9.55
N VAL A 223 -15.63 9.91 -9.79
CA VAL A 223 -14.62 10.17 -10.83
C VAL A 223 -13.25 9.75 -10.32
N LEU A 224 -12.56 8.87 -11.05
CA LEU A 224 -11.22 8.42 -10.70
C LEU A 224 -10.21 9.57 -10.77
N HIS A 225 -9.41 9.75 -9.72
CA HIS A 225 -8.32 10.74 -9.73
C HIS A 225 -7.35 10.47 -10.89
N PRO A 226 -6.89 11.49 -11.64
CA PRO A 226 -5.98 11.31 -12.78
C PRO A 226 -4.69 10.53 -12.42
N ALA A 227 -4.15 10.78 -11.23
CA ALA A 227 -2.97 10.06 -10.73
C ALA A 227 -3.23 8.55 -10.55
N VAL A 228 -4.44 8.16 -10.15
CA VAL A 228 -4.82 6.74 -10.02
C VAL A 228 -5.01 6.11 -11.40
N ALA A 229 -5.60 6.84 -12.37
CA ALA A 229 -5.68 6.37 -13.75
C ALA A 229 -4.28 6.14 -14.36
N GLN A 230 -3.33 7.02 -14.05
CA GLN A 230 -1.94 6.87 -14.47
C GLN A 230 -1.23 5.72 -13.76
N PHE A 231 -1.49 5.53 -12.46
CA PHE A 231 -1.05 4.36 -11.70
C PHE A 231 -1.50 3.06 -12.36
N GLU A 232 -2.78 2.94 -12.74
CA GLU A 232 -3.33 1.75 -13.41
C GLU A 232 -2.65 1.47 -14.77
N GLN A 233 -2.35 2.52 -15.54
CA GLN A 233 -1.64 2.40 -16.82
C GLN A 233 -0.20 1.90 -16.62
N GLY A 234 0.52 2.47 -15.65
CA GLY A 234 1.89 2.06 -15.31
C GLY A 234 1.94 0.64 -14.76
N LEU A 235 1.00 0.27 -13.90
CA LEU A 235 0.85 -1.07 -13.36
C LEU A 235 0.57 -2.08 -14.47
N THR A 236 -0.34 -1.76 -15.38
CA THR A 236 -0.63 -2.60 -16.56
C THR A 236 0.61 -2.79 -17.42
N ALA A 237 1.36 -1.72 -17.72
CA ALA A 237 2.60 -1.83 -18.47
C ALA A 237 3.63 -2.75 -17.78
N MET A 238 3.77 -2.66 -16.46
CA MET A 238 4.64 -3.53 -15.66
C MET A 238 4.22 -5.00 -15.74
N ILE A 239 2.92 -5.27 -15.57
CA ILE A 239 2.33 -6.61 -15.62
C ILE A 239 2.55 -7.24 -17.01
N GLU A 240 2.41 -6.47 -18.08
CA GLU A 240 2.58 -6.92 -19.46
C GLU A 240 4.04 -6.90 -19.95
N GLY A 241 5.00 -6.51 -19.10
CA GLY A 241 6.41 -6.41 -19.46
C GLY A 241 6.70 -5.37 -20.54
N ARG A 242 5.85 -4.34 -20.64
CA ARG A 242 6.03 -3.21 -21.56
C ARG A 242 6.86 -2.11 -20.89
N LYS A 243 7.49 -1.26 -21.71
CA LYS A 243 8.08 -0.02 -21.20
C LYS A 243 6.99 0.82 -20.56
N ALA A 244 7.29 1.38 -19.40
CA ALA A 244 6.36 2.25 -18.71
C ALA A 244 6.07 3.50 -19.57
N PRO A 245 4.88 4.12 -19.42
CA PRO A 245 4.56 5.35 -20.11
C PRO A 245 5.62 6.42 -19.85
N ILE A 246 5.96 7.22 -20.87
CA ILE A 246 6.82 8.38 -20.66
C ILE A 246 6.00 9.41 -19.89
N VAL A 247 6.43 9.72 -18.68
CA VAL A 247 5.81 10.72 -17.83
C VAL A 247 6.76 11.91 -17.71
N ALA A 248 6.25 13.12 -17.95
CA ALA A 248 7.01 14.37 -17.80
C ALA A 248 7.25 14.79 -16.32
N GLN A 249 6.94 13.92 -15.36
CA GLN A 249 7.08 14.18 -13.92
C GLN A 249 8.55 14.07 -13.49
N THR A 250 8.91 14.83 -12.46
CA THR A 250 10.21 14.69 -11.78
C THR A 250 10.29 13.36 -11.03
N LEU A 251 11.47 12.99 -10.55
CA LEU A 251 11.58 11.87 -9.60
C LEU A 251 10.78 12.19 -8.33
N PRO A 252 10.27 11.16 -7.61
CA PRO A 252 9.54 11.37 -6.38
C PRO A 252 10.43 12.07 -5.34
N GLN A 253 9.83 12.97 -4.56
CA GLN A 253 10.52 13.60 -3.43
C GLN A 253 10.81 12.54 -2.37
N LEU A 254 12.04 12.50 -1.85
CA LEU A 254 12.40 11.66 -0.71
C LEU A 254 12.12 12.43 0.59
N LEU A 255 11.41 11.79 1.51
CA LEU A 255 11.12 12.30 2.85
C LEU A 255 11.49 11.26 3.90
N HIS A 256 11.78 11.71 5.12
CA HIS A 256 11.93 10.83 6.26
C HIS A 256 11.09 11.30 7.44
N ILE A 257 10.74 10.37 8.33
CA ILE A 257 10.03 10.67 9.57
C ILE A 257 11.00 11.36 10.52
N SER A 258 10.74 12.63 10.86
CA SER A 258 11.51 13.35 11.89
C SER A 258 11.08 12.90 13.28
N ARG A 259 9.78 13.03 13.58
CA ARG A 259 9.20 12.75 14.91
C ARG A 259 7.79 12.16 14.77
N GLU A 260 7.41 11.36 15.77
CA GLU A 260 6.03 10.91 15.95
C GLU A 260 5.36 11.73 17.05
N VAL A 261 4.09 12.07 16.86
CA VAL A 261 3.24 12.68 17.88
C VAL A 261 2.34 11.60 18.45
N ILE A 262 2.56 11.22 19.70
CA ILE A 262 1.81 10.17 20.39
C ILE A 262 0.90 10.83 21.43
N LYS A 263 -0.36 10.40 21.46
CA LYS A 263 -1.30 10.81 22.50
C LYS A 263 -1.06 10.00 23.76
N HIS A 264 -0.85 10.65 24.89
CA HIS A 264 -0.61 10.02 26.18
C HIS A 264 -1.70 10.29 27.20
N SER A 265 -2.51 11.34 27.04
CA SER A 265 -3.60 11.64 27.98
C SER A 265 -4.89 12.11 27.31
N PRO A 266 -6.01 12.17 28.07
CA PRO A 266 -7.24 12.81 27.62
C PRO A 266 -7.13 14.31 27.34
N GLN A 267 -6.08 14.99 27.83
CA GLN A 267 -5.86 16.42 27.61
C GLN A 267 -5.17 16.74 26.28
N PHE A 268 -4.79 15.70 25.52
CA PHE A 268 -4.13 15.84 24.23
C PHE A 268 -4.91 16.76 23.28
N ARG A 269 -4.18 17.69 22.66
CA ARG A 269 -4.70 18.58 21.62
C ARG A 269 -3.75 18.61 20.44
N LEU A 270 -4.28 18.32 19.26
CA LEU A 270 -3.60 18.58 18.00
C LEU A 270 -3.95 20.00 17.52
N CYS A 271 -2.95 20.87 17.44
CA CYS A 271 -3.09 22.31 17.24
C CYS A 271 -3.07 22.72 15.75
N VAL A 272 -3.72 21.94 14.91
CA VAL A 272 -3.86 22.20 13.45
C VAL A 272 -5.33 22.12 13.03
N PRO A 273 -5.71 22.70 11.88
CA PRO A 273 -7.07 22.56 11.37
C PRO A 273 -7.45 21.08 11.21
N ALA A 274 -8.68 20.72 11.58
CA ALA A 274 -9.14 19.32 11.48
C ALA A 274 -9.07 18.77 10.03
N ASN A 275 -9.25 19.66 9.05
CA ASN A 275 -9.19 19.38 7.61
C ASN A 275 -7.80 19.60 6.99
N ILE A 276 -6.73 19.74 7.79
CA ILE A 276 -5.37 19.90 7.25
C ILE A 276 -5.03 18.73 6.32
N GLU A 277 -4.38 19.05 5.21
CA GLU A 277 -3.97 18.09 4.18
C GLU A 277 -2.72 17.32 4.63
N ASN A 278 -2.56 16.09 4.15
CA ASN A 278 -1.26 15.42 4.23
C ASN A 278 -0.19 16.23 3.48
N PHE A 279 1.01 16.26 4.03
CA PHE A 279 2.15 17.06 3.58
C PHE A 279 1.91 18.58 3.59
N ALA A 280 0.93 19.08 4.35
CA ALA A 280 0.83 20.50 4.62
C ALA A 280 2.07 20.98 5.43
N PRO A 281 2.67 22.12 5.05
CA PRO A 281 3.86 22.64 5.71
C PRO A 281 3.52 23.08 7.14
N LEU A 282 4.44 22.82 8.06
CA LEU A 282 4.36 23.20 9.44
C LEU A 282 5.32 24.39 9.69
N PRO A 283 4.80 25.58 10.07
CA PRO A 283 5.66 26.73 10.29
C PRO A 283 6.67 26.50 11.43
N LEU A 284 7.92 26.92 11.22
CA LEU A 284 8.95 26.87 12.26
C LEU A 284 8.51 27.68 13.49
N GLY A 285 8.69 27.12 14.67
CA GLY A 285 8.27 27.69 15.96
C GLY A 285 6.77 27.53 16.28
N SER A 286 5.97 26.96 15.38
CA SER A 286 4.56 26.68 15.67
C SER A 286 4.40 25.48 16.62
N VAL A 287 3.34 25.50 17.42
CA VAL A 287 2.95 24.38 18.29
C VAL A 287 2.06 23.44 17.48
N LEU A 288 2.52 22.21 17.24
CA LEU A 288 1.77 21.17 16.55
C LEU A 288 0.80 20.44 17.48
N ALA A 289 1.22 20.14 18.70
CA ALA A 289 0.40 19.44 19.68
C ALA A 289 0.77 19.82 21.12
N GLU A 290 -0.15 19.59 22.05
CA GLU A 290 0.03 19.74 23.49
C GLU A 290 -0.58 18.53 24.22
N ASP A 291 0.10 18.01 25.24
CA ASP A 291 -0.41 16.92 26.08
C ASP A 291 0.25 16.96 27.46
N ASP A 292 -0.54 17.09 28.53
CA ASP A 292 -0.10 17.12 29.93
C ASP A 292 1.17 17.97 30.19
N GLY A 293 1.19 19.19 29.62
CA GLY A 293 2.31 20.13 29.75
C GLY A 293 3.47 19.91 28.77
N VAL A 294 3.49 18.80 28.02
CA VAL A 294 4.42 18.57 26.91
C VAL A 294 3.92 19.30 25.67
N ARG A 295 4.83 19.94 24.93
CA ARG A 295 4.54 20.64 23.68
C ARG A 295 5.39 20.09 22.55
N TRP A 296 4.76 19.80 21.42
CA TRP A 296 5.45 19.52 20.17
C TRP A 296 5.61 20.83 19.41
N VAL A 297 6.75 21.48 19.56
CA VAL A 297 7.12 22.68 18.81
C VAL A 297 7.94 22.29 17.59
N ILE A 298 7.61 22.85 16.44
CA ILE A 298 8.29 22.59 15.18
C ILE A 298 9.61 23.34 15.14
N ASP A 299 10.70 22.59 15.12
CA ASP A 299 12.07 23.09 15.06
C ASP A 299 12.79 22.61 13.78
N GLU A 300 12.17 21.72 13.00
CA GLU A 300 12.74 21.20 11.77
C GLU A 300 12.41 22.10 10.56
N PRO A 301 13.42 22.61 9.83
CA PRO A 301 13.19 23.32 8.58
C PRO A 301 12.51 22.42 7.55
N GLY A 302 11.48 22.95 6.88
CA GLY A 302 10.75 22.21 5.85
C GLY A 302 9.85 21.09 6.38
N ALA A 303 9.55 21.06 7.68
CA ALA A 303 8.62 20.11 8.27
C ALA A 303 7.24 20.17 7.61
N CYS A 304 6.67 18.99 7.38
CA CYS A 304 5.30 18.79 6.95
C CYS A 304 4.60 17.78 7.87
N ILE A 305 3.28 17.88 7.96
CA ILE A 305 2.45 16.94 8.72
C ILE A 305 2.03 15.75 7.86
N LEU A 306 1.93 14.57 8.45
CA LEU A 306 1.40 13.38 7.80
C LEU A 306 0.51 12.55 8.75
N PHE A 307 -0.59 12.00 8.22
CA PHE A 307 -1.62 11.24 8.94
C PHE A 307 -2.13 11.89 10.24
N PRO A 308 -2.58 13.16 10.21
CA PRO A 308 -3.13 13.81 11.39
C PRO A 308 -4.48 13.20 11.79
N MET A 309 -4.56 12.75 13.04
CA MET A 309 -5.76 12.18 13.68
C MET A 309 -5.77 12.60 15.15
N ALA A 310 -6.66 13.54 15.51
CA ALA A 310 -6.80 13.99 16.91
C ALA A 310 -7.48 12.93 17.80
N ASP A 311 -8.45 12.21 17.24
CA ASP A 311 -9.31 11.25 17.95
C ASP A 311 -8.73 9.84 17.98
N VAL A 312 -7.46 9.71 18.35
CA VAL A 312 -6.81 8.41 18.58
C VAL A 312 -6.93 8.00 20.05
N ALA A 313 -6.77 6.72 20.33
CA ALA A 313 -6.68 6.22 21.70
C ALA A 313 -5.36 6.66 22.36
N GLU A 314 -5.31 6.63 23.69
CA GLU A 314 -4.06 6.83 24.42
C GLU A 314 -3.03 5.75 24.05
N GLY A 315 -1.76 6.13 23.95
CA GLY A 315 -0.66 5.31 23.45
C GLY A 315 -0.61 5.20 21.92
N GLN A 316 -1.56 5.76 21.18
CA GLN A 316 -1.57 5.73 19.72
C GLN A 316 -1.00 7.01 19.11
N ARG A 317 -0.45 6.85 17.90
CA ARG A 317 0.10 7.96 17.12
C ARG A 317 -1.01 8.84 16.55
N ALA A 318 -0.95 10.12 16.87
CA ALA A 318 -1.85 11.16 16.37
C ALA A 318 -1.35 11.84 15.09
N ALA A 319 -0.04 11.94 14.87
CA ALA A 319 0.53 12.50 13.64
C ALA A 319 1.99 12.08 13.44
N LEU A 320 2.49 12.26 12.23
CA LEU A 320 3.90 12.23 11.88
C LEU A 320 4.37 13.63 11.47
N ILE A 321 5.56 14.00 11.93
CA ILE A 321 6.32 15.13 11.37
C ILE A 321 7.33 14.52 10.39
N VAL A 322 7.25 14.95 9.13
CA VAL A 322 8.14 14.49 8.06
C VAL A 322 8.91 15.65 7.47
N VAL A 323 10.14 15.41 7.05
CA VAL A 323 10.99 16.42 6.42
C VAL A 323 11.56 15.87 5.10
N PRO A 324 11.77 16.72 4.08
CA PRO A 324 12.50 16.33 2.90
C PRO A 324 13.91 15.84 3.25
N LEU A 325 14.38 14.81 2.56
CA LEU A 325 15.80 14.50 2.52
C LEU A 325 16.48 15.54 1.64
N GLU A 326 17.52 16.19 2.15
CA GLU A 326 18.36 17.06 1.33
C GLU A 326 18.91 16.22 0.17
N GLN A 327 18.52 16.55 -1.05
CA GLN A 327 19.19 16.01 -2.23
C GLN A 327 20.57 16.67 -2.28
N PRO A 328 21.68 15.90 -2.36
CA PRO A 328 22.98 16.51 -2.54
C PRO A 328 22.93 17.41 -3.78
N GLU A 329 23.36 18.66 -3.61
CA GLU A 329 23.44 19.64 -4.70
C GLU A 329 24.34 19.08 -5.81
N GLY A 330 23.76 18.51 -6.88
CA GLY A 330 24.58 17.88 -7.91
C GLY A 330 23.90 17.26 -9.12
N GLU A 331 22.58 17.05 -9.13
CA GLU A 331 21.89 16.50 -10.32
C GLU A 331 20.59 17.27 -10.58
N ARG A 332 20.71 18.41 -11.27
CA ARG A 332 19.61 19.07 -11.98
C ARG A 332 19.78 18.86 -13.48
#